data_AF-A0A7K8Z1Z0-F1
#
_entry.id   AF-A0A7K8Z1Z0-F1
#
_cell.length_a   1.000
_cell.length_b   1.000
_cell.length_c   1.000
_cell.angle_alpha   90.00
_cell.angle_beta   90.00
_cell.angle_gamma   90.00
#
_symmetry.space_group_name_H-M   'P 1'
#
loop_
_entity.id
_entity.type
_entity.pdbx_description
1 polymer ?
#
loop_
_entity_poly.entity_id
_entity_poly.type
_entity_poly.pdbx_seq_one_letter_code
_entity_poly.pdbx_strand_id
1 'polypeptide(L)' 'QPLLSTLQTLSQDNLCWFSARPSPTSGRFCSAFSSLLAQSRRLGPSLRHLLRAAPSFDLDEATPGNGYRSLCQ' A
#
# COMPACT_ATOMS: atom_id res chain seq x y z
N GLN A 1 -5.45 8.13 -0.21
CA GLN A 1 -4.19 8.23 -0.96
C GLN A 1 -2.93 8.49 -0.10
N PRO A 2 -2.94 9.22 1.05
CA PRO A 2 -1.70 9.59 1.73
C PRO A 2 -0.92 8.40 2.32
N LEU A 3 -1.59 7.34 2.77
CA LEU A 3 -0.93 6.18 3.38
C LEU A 3 0.05 5.48 2.42
N LEU A 4 -0.38 5.22 1.18
CA LEU A 4 0.42 4.48 0.21
C LEU A 4 1.64 5.31 -0.26
N SER A 5 1.45 6.61 -0.47
CA SER A 5 2.56 7.52 -0.79
C SER A 5 3.53 7.65 0.38
N THR A 6 3.04 7.78 1.61
CA THR A 6 3.90 7.84 2.80
C THR A 6 4.70 6.56 2.97
N LEU A 7 4.10 5.39 2.77
CA LEU A 7 4.80 4.10 2.81
C LEU A 7 5.93 4.05 1.76
N GLN A 8 5.66 4.51 0.54
CA GLN A 8 6.66 4.54 -0.53
C GLN A 8 7.83 5.47 -0.19
N THR A 9 7.54 6.69 0.27
CA THR A 9 8.56 7.66 0.67
C THR A 9 9.41 7.11 1.81
N LEU A 10 8.80 6.66 2.90
CA LEU A 10 9.53 6.11 4.05
C LEU A 10 10.36 4.88 3.68
N SER A 11 9.84 4.00 2.81
CA SER A 11 10.62 2.83 2.36
C SER A 11 11.84 3.26 1.53
N GLN A 12 11.69 4.28 0.67
CA GLN A 12 12.78 4.80 -0.15
C GLN A 12 13.86 5.49 0.69
N ASP A 13 13.45 6.30 1.68
CA ASP A 13 14.38 7.02 2.55
C ASP A 13 15.17 6.06 3.43
N ASN A 14 14.50 5.06 4.01
CA ASN A 14 15.15 4.03 4.80
C ASN A 14 16.12 3.20 3.94
N LEU A 15 15.72 2.83 2.72
CA LEU A 15 16.61 2.11 1.80
C LEU A 15 17.89 2.91 1.53
N CYS A 16 17.77 4.21 1.27
CA CYS A 16 18.90 5.11 1.09
C CYS A 16 19.80 5.12 2.35
N TRP A 17 19.20 5.32 3.53
CA TRP A 17 19.91 5.39 4.81
C TRP A 17 20.69 4.12 5.15
N PHE A 18 20.09 2.94 4.96
CA PHE A 18 20.71 1.64 5.27
C PHE A 18 21.75 1.24 4.21
N SER A 19 21.52 1.57 2.93
CA SER A 19 22.48 1.29 1.86
C SER A 19 23.82 1.99 2.05
N ALA A 20 23.82 3.18 2.68
CA ALA A 20 25.02 3.94 3.01
C ALA A 20 25.80 3.38 4.21
N ARG A 21 25.27 2.40 4.95
CA ARG A 21 25.85 1.85 6.19
C ARG A 21 25.94 0.32 6.12
N PRO A 22 26.86 -0.25 5.32
CA PRO A 22 26.91 -1.69 5.05
C PRO A 22 27.20 -2.51 6.31
N SER A 23 26.30 -3.45 6.60
CA SER A 23 26.38 -4.44 7.67
C SER A 23 25.42 -5.58 7.34
N PRO A 24 25.57 -6.78 7.96
CA PRO A 24 24.60 -7.86 7.77
C PRO A 24 23.16 -7.43 8.14
N THR A 25 23.03 -6.61 9.19
CA THR A 25 21.75 -6.07 9.64
C THR A 25 21.17 -5.09 8.64
N SER A 26 21.95 -4.14 8.13
CA SER A 26 21.45 -3.17 7.14
C SER A 26 21.09 -3.84 5.82
N GLY A 27 21.77 -4.93 5.43
CA GLY A 27 21.37 -5.73 4.27
C GLY A 27 19.96 -6.32 4.40
N ARG A 28 19.59 -6.82 5.59
CA ARG A 28 18.22 -7.31 5.86
C ARG A 28 17.19 -6.18 5.78
N PHE A 29 17.51 -5.01 6.33
CA PHE A 29 16.65 -3.84 6.23
C PHE A 29 16.48 -3.36 4.79
N CYS A 30 17.57 -3.26 4.02
CA CYS A 30 17.50 -2.93 2.59
C CYS A 30 16.57 -3.90 1.85
N SER A 31 16.73 -5.21 2.05
CA SER A 31 15.85 -6.22 1.45
C SER A 31 14.37 -6.01 1.83
N ALA A 32 14.09 -5.70 3.10
CA ALA A 32 12.74 -5.45 3.58
C ALA A 32 12.13 -4.20 2.93
N PHE A 33 12.83 -3.06 2.94
CA PHE A 33 12.34 -1.82 2.36
C PHE A 33 12.21 -1.87 0.83
N SER A 34 13.12 -2.56 0.14
CA SER A 34 12.96 -2.85 -1.30
C SER A 34 11.69 -3.67 -1.57
N SER A 35 11.39 -4.65 -0.73
CA SER A 35 10.17 -5.47 -0.87
C SER A 35 8.90 -4.66 -0.63
N LEU A 36 8.87 -3.83 0.41
CA LEU A 36 7.76 -2.91 0.71
C LEU A 36 7.53 -1.91 -0.43
N LEU A 37 8.60 -1.36 -0.99
CA LEU A 37 8.51 -0.44 -2.12
C LEU A 37 7.96 -1.12 -3.38
N ALA A 38 8.39 -2.35 -3.67
CA ALA A 38 7.87 -3.12 -4.79
C ALA A 38 6.37 -3.47 -4.60
N GLN A 39 5.99 -3.96 -3.42
CA GLN A 39 4.61 -4.32 -3.10
C GLN A 39 3.67 -3.11 -3.16
N SER A 40 4.06 -1.99 -2.56
CA SER A 40 3.26 -0.76 -2.55
C SER A 40 3.04 -0.20 -3.96
N ARG A 41 4.05 -0.26 -4.85
CA ARG A 41 3.91 0.13 -6.26
C ARG A 41 2.91 -0.75 -7.01
N ARG A 42 2.93 -2.07 -6.77
CA ARG A 42 1.96 -3.01 -7.38
C ARG A 42 0.54 -2.83 -6.85
N LEU A 43 0.39 -2.44 -5.59
CA LEU A 43 -0.91 -2.20 -4.96
C LEU A 43 -1.60 -0.93 -5.49
N GLY A 44 -0.84 0.09 -5.88
CA GLY A 44 -1.36 1.40 -6.29
C GLY A 44 -2.46 1.35 -7.36
N PRO A 45 -2.28 0.64 -8.49
CA PRO A 45 -3.32 0.50 -9.51
C PRO A 45 -4.60 -0.13 -8.98
N SER A 46 -4.52 -1.28 -8.30
CA SER A 46 -5.70 -1.98 -7.75
C SER A 46 -6.45 -1.13 -6.73
N LEU A 47 -5.72 -0.48 -5.82
CA LEU A 47 -6.31 0.46 -4.86
C LEU A 47 -6.98 1.66 -5.56
N ARG A 48 -6.38 2.18 -6.64
CA ARG A 48 -6.98 3.27 -7.42
C ARG A 48 -8.29 2.83 -8.10
N HIS A 49 -8.34 1.62 -8.64
CA HIS A 49 -9.58 1.07 -9.21
C HIS A 49 -10.66 0.90 -8.13
N LEU A 50 -10.31 0.32 -6.99
CA LEU A 50 -11.23 0.14 -5.87
C LEU A 50 -11.73 1.50 -5.34
N LEU A 51 -10.86 2.49 -5.18
CA LEU A 51 -11.24 3.84 -4.74
C LEU A 51 -12.11 4.58 -5.75
N ARG A 52 -11.98 4.30 -7.06
CA ARG A 52 -12.88 4.87 -8.08
C ARG A 52 -14.27 4.25 -8.03
N ALA A 53 -14.34 2.96 -7.71
CA ALA A 53 -15.61 2.27 -7.55
C ALA A 53 -16.23 2.53 -6.17
N ALA A 54 -15.43 2.89 -5.15
CA ALA A 54 -15.85 3.11 -3.77
C ALA A 54 -17.12 3.99 -3.60
N PRO A 55 -17.31 5.10 -4.34
CA PRO A 55 -18.55 5.89 -4.24
C PRO A 55 -19.81 5.16 -4.73
N SER A 56 -19.67 4.12 -5.54
CA SER A 56 -20.76 3.25 -5.99
C SER A 56 -21.12 2.17 -4.96
N PHE A 57 -20.33 2.04 -3.90
CA PHE A 57 -20.65 1.15 -2.78
C PHE A 57 -21.37 1.94 -1.71
N ASP A 58 -22.53 1.44 -1.30
CA ASP A 58 -23.12 1.86 -0.04
C ASP A 58 -22.29 1.26 1.11
N LEU A 59 -21.40 2.10 1.66
CA LEU A 59 -20.58 1.79 2.82
C LEU A 59 -21.27 2.34 4.09
N ASP A 60 -22.56 2.06 4.22
CA ASP A 60 -23.31 2.30 5.45
C ASP A 60 -22.78 1.40 6.58
N GLU A 61 -22.35 2.02 7.68
CA GLU A 61 -21.91 1.31 8.89
C GLU A 61 -23.04 0.50 9.54
N ALA A 62 -24.30 0.89 9.34
CA ALA A 62 -25.46 0.15 9.84
C ALA A 62 -25.77 -1.12 9.01
N THR A 63 -25.24 -1.23 7.79
CA THR A 63 -25.38 -2.44 6.94
C THR A 63 -24.06 -2.91 6.31
N PRO A 64 -23.15 -3.50 7.11
CA PRO A 64 -21.84 -3.95 6.63
C PRO A 64 -21.94 -4.94 5.46
N GLY A 65 -21.33 -4.56 4.34
CA GLY A 65 -21.22 -5.41 3.16
C GLY A 65 -22.35 -5.27 2.12
N ASN A 66 -23.32 -4.38 2.33
CA ASN A 66 -24.37 -4.12 1.34
C ASN A 66 -23.79 -3.65 0.00
N GLY A 67 -22.84 -2.71 0.01
CA GLY A 67 -22.16 -2.28 -1.23
C GLY A 67 -21.49 -3.43 -2.00
N TYR A 68 -20.91 -4.43 -1.33
CA TYR A 68 -20.25 -5.56 -2.00
C TYR A 68 -21.24 -6.53 -2.64
N ARG A 69 -22.41 -6.74 -2.00
CA ARG A 69 -23.45 -7.65 -2.54
C ARG A 69 -24.07 -7.10 -3.83
N SER A 70 -24.18 -5.78 -3.96
CA SER A 70 -24.68 -5.11 -5.17
C SER A 70 -23.78 -5.30 -6.40
N LEU A 71 -22.52 -5.72 -6.24
CA LEU A 71 -21.63 -6.04 -7.36
C LEU A 71 -21.76 -7.48 -7.88
N CYS A 72 -22.37 -8.37 -7.09
CA CYS A 72 -22.54 -9.79 -7.45
C CYS A 72 -23.86 -10.07 -8.17
N GLN A 73 -24.66 -9.03 -8.45
CA GLN A 73 -25.93 -9.08 -9.18
C GLN A 73 -25.75 -8.49 -10.57
#